data_AF-A0A5E4KKG7-F1
#
_entry.id   AF-A0A5E4KKG7-F1
#
_cell.length_a   1.000
_cell.length_b   1.000
_cell.length_c   1.000
_cell.angle_alpha   90.00
_cell.angle_beta   90.00
_cell.angle_gamma   90.00
#
_symmetry.space_group_name_H-M   'P 1'
#
loop_
_entity.id
_entity.type
_entity.pdbx_description
1 polymer ?
#
loop_
_entity_poly.entity_id
_entity_poly.type
_entity_poly.pdbx_seq_one_letter_code
_entity_poly.pdbx_strand_id
1 'polypeptide(L)' 'MKVIKIGGERTHRPFSILCAEQDEKFKTWDIDIAMSVRAGDYVLVKHGKIIKIQRC' A
#
# COMPACT_ATOMS: atom_id res chain seq x y z
N MET A 1 0.36 8.55 1.55
CA MET A 1 1.23 8.01 0.47
C MET A 1 0.34 7.48 -0.64
N LYS A 2 0.78 7.53 -1.90
CA LYS A 2 0.02 6.99 -3.05
C LYS A 2 0.56 5.61 -3.43
N VAL A 3 -0.30 4.64 -3.66
CA VAL A 3 0.08 3.30 -4.14
C VAL A 3 0.42 3.39 -5.62
N ILE A 4 1.64 3.01 -5.99
CA ILE A 4 2.13 3.03 -7.37
C ILE A 4 2.10 1.64 -7.98
N LYS A 5 2.48 0.63 -7.20
CA LYS A 5 2.55 -0.75 -7.68
C LYS A 5 2.14 -1.71 -6.57
N ILE A 6 1.45 -2.77 -6.95
CA ILE A 6 1.15 -3.90 -6.08
C ILE A 6 2.11 -5.02 -6.48
N GLY A 7 2.92 -5.46 -5.54
CA GLY A 7 3.85 -6.58 -5.70
C GLY A 7 3.22 -7.88 -5.21
N GLY A 8 3.66 -8.98 -5.81
CA GLY A 8 3.19 -10.32 -5.46
C GLY A 8 1.84 -10.68 -6.07
N GLU A 9 1.62 -11.99 -6.14
CA GLU A 9 0.34 -12.56 -6.52
C GLU A 9 -0.61 -12.48 -5.32
N ARG A 10 -1.89 -12.15 -5.53
CA ARG A 10 -2.93 -12.12 -4.47
C ARG A 10 -3.27 -13.54 -3.99
N THR A 11 -2.27 -14.23 -3.47
CA THR A 11 -2.39 -15.47 -2.72
C THR A 11 -2.79 -15.11 -1.29
N HIS A 12 -3.37 -16.03 -0.51
CA HIS A 12 -3.99 -15.79 0.81
C HIS A 12 -3.02 -15.34 1.94
N ARG A 13 -2.05 -14.48 1.64
CA ARG A 13 -0.97 -13.97 2.50
C ARG A 13 -0.85 -12.46 2.33
N PRO A 14 -0.25 -11.75 3.31
CA PRO A 14 0.13 -10.36 3.12
C PRO A 14 1.01 -10.22 1.88
N PHE A 15 0.79 -9.15 1.12
CA PHE A 15 1.57 -8.86 -0.09
C PHE A 15 2.11 -7.44 -0.03
N SER A 16 3.25 -7.23 -0.67
CA SER A 16 3.96 -5.96 -0.60
C SER A 16 3.41 -4.96 -1.62
N ILE A 17 3.20 -3.71 -1.22
CA ILE A 17 2.84 -2.62 -2.12
C ILE A 17 3.94 -1.55 -2.13
N LEU A 18 4.22 -1.01 -3.30
CA LEU A 18 5.11 0.13 -3.48
C LEU A 18 4.28 1.41 -3.43
N CYS A 19 4.65 2.29 -2.51
CA CYS A 19 4.01 3.59 -2.31
C CYS A 19 5.01 4.72 -2.55
N ALA A 20 4.54 5.84 -3.10
CA ALA A 20 5.29 7.11 -3.10
C ALA A 20 4.76 8.08 -2.03
N GLU A 21 5.72 8.74 -1.38
CA GLU A 21 5.51 9.96 -0.61
C GLU A 21 5.46 11.18 -1.55
N GLN A 22 5.02 12.33 -1.03
CA GLN A 22 4.94 13.57 -1.83
C GLN A 22 6.30 14.07 -2.31
N ASP A 23 7.39 13.72 -1.59
CA ASP A 23 8.78 14.08 -1.94
C ASP A 23 9.47 13.03 -2.85
N GLU A 24 8.72 12.33 -3.69
CA GLU A 24 9.21 11.27 -4.60
C GLU A 24 9.96 10.10 -3.92
N LYS A 25 9.91 9.99 -2.59
CA LYS A 25 10.46 8.85 -1.86
C LYS A 25 9.56 7.64 -2.03
N PHE A 26 10.14 6.55 -2.51
CA PHE A 26 9.47 5.26 -2.65
C PHE A 26 9.70 4.40 -1.40
N LYS A 27 8.63 3.84 -0.85
CA LYS A 27 8.68 2.88 0.25
C LYS A 27 7.75 1.70 -0.02
N THR A 28 8.21 0.53 0.41
CA THR A 28 7.43 -0.71 0.31
C THR A 28 6.81 -1.03 1.67
N TRP A 29 5.55 -1.46 1.65
CA TRP A 29 4.80 -1.86 2.84
C TRP A 29 4.07 -3.16 2.57
N ASP A 30 4.06 -4.07 3.56
CA ASP A 30 3.18 -5.23 3.50
C ASP A 30 1.77 -4.83 3.91
N ILE A 31 0.80 -5.23 3.10
CA ILE A 31 -0.61 -5.02 3.37
C ILE A 31 -1.29 -6.36 3.64
N ASP A 32 -2.18 -6.37 4.63
CA ASP A 32 -3.03 -7.52 4.92
C ASP A 32 -3.96 -7.79 3.71
N ILE A 33 -4.18 -9.06 3.40
CA ILE A 33 -5.06 -9.46 2.29
C ILE A 33 -6.50 -8.97 2.47
N ALA A 34 -6.96 -8.80 3.71
CA ALA A 34 -8.29 -8.26 3.99
C ALA A 34 -8.45 -6.81 3.48
N MET A 35 -7.34 -6.11 3.24
CA MET A 35 -7.37 -4.75 2.71
C MET A 35 -7.40 -4.75 1.18
N SER A 36 -8.55 -4.34 0.63
CA SER A 36 -8.74 -4.18 -0.81
C SER A 36 -8.09 -2.89 -1.30
N VAL A 37 -6.81 -2.99 -1.71
CA VAL A 37 -6.00 -1.91 -2.30
C VAL A 37 -5.84 -2.05 -3.82
N ARG A 38 -5.70 -0.91 -4.51
CA ARG A 38 -5.42 -0.76 -5.94
C ARG A 38 -4.30 0.26 -6.18
N ALA A 39 -3.64 0.18 -7.33
CA ALA A 39 -2.76 1.26 -7.76
C ALA A 39 -3.57 2.55 -7.96
N GLY A 40 -3.04 3.68 -7.48
CA GLY A 40 -3.75 4.95 -7.45
C GLY A 40 -4.40 5.29 -6.11
N ASP A 41 -4.67 4.30 -5.25
CA ASP A 41 -5.22 4.53 -3.91
C ASP A 41 -4.23 5.32 -3.04
N TYR A 42 -4.76 6.04 -2.07
CA TYR A 42 -3.97 6.68 -1.02
C TYR A 42 -4.01 5.83 0.25
N VAL A 43 -2.85 5.60 0.84
CA VAL A 43 -2.72 4.89 2.12
C VAL A 43 -2.18 5.80 3.21
N LEU A 44 -2.72 5.61 4.41
CA LEU A 44 -2.22 6.20 5.64
C LEU A 44 -1.41 5.14 6.39
N VAL A 45 -0.15 5.46 6.67
CA VAL A 45 0.76 4.59 7.42
C VAL A 45 1.00 5.19 8.80
N LYS A 46 0.89 4.38 9.85
CA LYS A 46 1.21 4.75 11.23
C LYS A 46 1.99 3.62 11.89
N HIS A 47 3.09 3.96 12.57
CA HIS A 47 3.98 2.98 13.23
C HIS A 47 4.43 1.84 12.31
N GLY A 48 4.71 2.17 11.05
CA GLY A 48 5.15 1.19 10.06
C GLY A 48 4.07 0.21 9.58
N LYS A 49 2.79 0.52 9.79
CA LYS A 49 1.66 -0.29 9.29
C LYS A 49 0.67 0.59 8.55
N ILE A 50 0.09 0.05 7.47
CA ILE A 50 -1.04 0.69 6.80
C ILE A 50 -2.27 0.57 7.70
N ILE A 51 -2.87 1.70 8.07
CA ILE A 51 -4.03 1.75 8.96
C ILE A 51 -5.32 2.18 8.24
N LYS A 52 -5.21 2.76 7.04
CA LYS A 52 -6.36 3.23 6.27
C LYS A 52 -6.03 3.31 4.79
N ILE A 53 -7.00 2.94 3.96
CA ILE A 53 -7.01 3.19 2.51
C ILE A 53 -8.06 4.25 2.21
N GLN A 54 -7.70 5.27 1.45
CA GLN A 54 -8.58 6.24 0.83
C GLN A 54 -8.59 6.01 -0.67
N ARG A 55 -9.79 5.80 -1.21
CA ARG A 55 -10.03 5.65 -2.65
C ARG A 55 -10.36 7.02 -3.23
N CYS A 56 -9.74 7.35 -4.36
CA CYS A 56 -10.17 8.44 -5.22
C CYS A 56 -11.16 7.91 -6.25
#